data_AF-A0A0M0BZQ6-F1
#
_entry.id   AF-A0A0M0BZQ6-F1
#
_cell.length_a   1.000
_cell.length_b   1.000
_cell.length_c   1.000
_cell.angle_alpha   90.00
_cell.angle_beta   90.00
_cell.angle_gamma   90.00
#
_symmetry.space_group_name_H-M   'P 1'
#
loop_
_entity.id
_entity.type
_entity.pdbx_description
1 polymer ?
#
loop_
_entity_poly.entity_id
_entity_poly.type
_entity_poly.pdbx_seq_one_letter_code
_entity_poly.pdbx_strand_id
1 'polypeptide(L)'
;NTFNLWVGVENHMGSEQTFEIQQKLTKDPILRFPINEEAENKFSKTLQNQELWEMMVTTTISNPGNYSLVFELYLKENGERVENNTEPVNYVLLNIQVDYQNQD
;
A
#
# COMPACT_ATOMS: atom_id res chain seq x y z
N ASN A 1 19.00 1.36 -1.01
CA ASN A 1 18.46 0.19 -1.73
C ASN A 1 17.14 0.56 -2.35
N THR A 2 16.99 0.39 -3.67
CA THR A 2 15.76 0.70 -4.41
C THR A 2 15.27 -0.56 -5.09
N PHE A 3 13.98 -0.84 -4.99
CA PHE A 3 13.35 -2.00 -5.61
C PHE A 3 11.95 -1.64 -6.14
N ASN A 4 11.46 -2.44 -7.08
CA ASN A 4 10.14 -2.29 -7.68
C ASN A 4 9.26 -3.48 -7.30
N LEU A 5 8.00 -3.21 -7.00
CA LEU A 5 6.98 -4.23 -6.75
C LEU A 5 5.81 -4.02 -7.70
N TRP A 6 5.23 -5.11 -8.17
CA TRP A 6 3.92 -5.08 -8.82
C TRP A 6 2.84 -5.21 -7.76
N VAL A 7 1.87 -4.30 -7.81
CA VAL A 7 0.68 -4.31 -6.95
C VAL A 7 -0.53 -4.45 -7.85
N GLY A 8 -1.39 -5.42 -7.54
CA GLY A 8 -2.64 -5.68 -8.24
C GLY A 8 -3.84 -5.45 -7.32
N VAL A 9 -4.85 -4.74 -7.81
CA VAL A 9 -6.16 -4.60 -7.16
C VAL A 9 -7.23 -5.04 -8.13
N GLU A 10 -8.05 -6.01 -7.73
CA GLU A 10 -9.19 -6.48 -8.51
C GLU A 10 -10.48 -6.19 -7.75
N ASN A 11 -11.45 -5.62 -8.46
CA ASN A 11 -12.73 -5.28 -7.85
C ASN A 11 -13.71 -6.46 -7.88
N HIS A 12 -14.06 -7.01 -6.72
CA HIS A 12 -15.04 -8.08 -6.56
C HIS A 12 -16.34 -7.63 -5.88
N MET A 13 -16.63 -6.32 -5.86
CA MET A 13 -17.76 -5.74 -5.11
C MET A 13 -19.12 -5.85 -5.82
N GLY A 14 -19.15 -6.31 -7.08
CA GLY A 14 -20.40 -6.44 -7.86
C GLY A 14 -20.84 -5.15 -8.58
N SER A 15 -20.15 -4.03 -8.35
CA SER A 15 -20.40 -2.74 -9.00
C SER A 15 -19.11 -1.99 -9.29
N GLU A 16 -19.18 -0.91 -10.06
CA GLU A 16 -18.08 0.05 -10.17
C GLU A 16 -17.75 0.63 -8.80
N GLN A 17 -16.46 0.75 -8.50
CA GLN A 17 -15.99 1.28 -7.23
C GLN A 17 -14.66 2.03 -7.40
N THR A 18 -14.49 3.12 -6.65
CA THR A 18 -13.21 3.83 -6.58
C THR A 18 -12.39 3.35 -5.39
N PHE A 19 -11.13 3.03 -5.65
CA PHE A 19 -10.18 2.57 -4.65
C PHE A 19 -9.01 3.55 -4.49
N GLU A 20 -8.47 3.64 -3.27
CA GLU A 20 -7.21 4.30 -2.97
C GLU A 20 -6.24 3.32 -2.31
N ILE A 21 -5.05 3.18 -2.86
CA ILE A 21 -3.93 2.46 -2.23
C ILE A 21 -3.06 3.50 -1.53
N GLN A 22 -2.78 3.28 -0.24
CA GLN A 22 -1.78 4.02 0.50
C GLN A 22 -0.58 3.12 0.77
N GLN A 23 0.58 3.52 0.25
CA GLN A 23 1.84 2.86 0.54
C GLN A 23 2.49 3.54 1.74
N LYS A 24 2.86 2.74 2.74
CA LYS A 24 3.49 3.20 3.97
C LYS A 24 4.70 2.34 4.31
N LEU A 25 5.74 2.95 4.85
CA LEU A 25 6.96 2.27 5.28
C LEU A 25 7.20 2.56 6.76
N THR A 26 7.47 1.51 7.54
CA THR A 26 7.77 1.67 8.96
C THR A 26 8.87 0.74 9.43
N LYS A 27 9.54 1.13 10.51
CA LYS A 27 10.44 0.26 11.29
C LYS A 27 9.76 -0.27 12.56
N ASP A 28 8.63 0.30 12.91
CA ASP A 28 7.96 0.00 14.17
C ASP A 28 7.16 -1.30 14.06
N PRO A 29 6.98 -2.02 15.18
CA PRO A 29 6.10 -3.18 15.21
C PRO A 29 4.68 -2.81 14.82
N ILE A 30 4.13 -3.52 13.84
CA ILE A 30 2.74 -3.33 13.42
C ILE A 30 1.82 -4.08 14.38
N LEU A 31 1.09 -3.32 15.21
CA LEU A 31 0.16 -3.86 16.20
C LEU A 31 -1.28 -3.96 15.70
N ARG A 32 -1.67 -3.08 14.76
CA ARG A 32 -3.01 -3.03 14.16
C ARG A 32 -2.98 -2.27 12.82
N PHE A 33 -4.01 -2.48 12.01
CA PHE A 33 -4.29 -1.66 10.83
C PHE A 33 -5.45 -0.68 11.13
N PRO A 34 -5.48 0.50 10.48
CA PRO A 34 -4.39 1.05 9.67
C PRO A 34 -3.17 1.38 10.54
N ILE A 35 -1.98 1.33 9.94
CA ILE A 35 -0.75 1.70 10.63
C ILE A 35 -0.69 3.23 10.76
N ASN A 36 -0.19 3.69 11.91
CA ASN A 36 -0.10 5.10 12.25
C ASN A 36 1.14 5.75 11.64
N GLU A 37 1.25 5.65 10.32
CA GLU A 37 2.34 6.17 9.51
C GLU A 37 1.75 6.97 8.36
N GLU A 38 2.46 8.01 7.94
CA GLU A 38 2.07 8.76 6.76
C GLU A 38 2.28 7.92 5.49
N ALA A 39 1.37 8.08 4.54
CA ALA A 39 1.51 7.45 3.24
C ALA A 39 2.62 8.13 2.45
N GLU A 40 3.66 7.39 2.10
CA GLU A 40 4.73 7.85 1.21
C GLU A 40 4.17 8.11 -0.19
N ASN A 41 3.25 7.24 -0.64
CA ASN A 41 2.56 7.36 -1.91
C ASN A 41 1.07 7.04 -1.76
N LYS A 42 0.26 7.69 -2.60
CA LYS A 42 -1.18 7.42 -2.73
C LYS A 42 -1.53 7.25 -4.20
N PHE A 43 -2.29 6.21 -4.50
CA PHE A 43 -2.73 5.90 -5.85
C PHE A 43 -4.24 5.71 -5.83
N SER A 44 -4.96 6.22 -6.81
CA SER A 44 -6.41 6.04 -6.89
C SER A 44 -6.85 5.67 -8.30
N LYS A 45 -7.79 4.74 -8.39
CA LYS A 45 -8.42 4.38 -9.65
C LYS A 45 -9.85 3.88 -9.41
N THR A 46 -10.74 4.25 -10.32
CA THR A 46 -12.09 3.68 -10.42
C THR A 46 -12.02 2.42 -11.27
N LEU A 47 -12.55 1.31 -10.75
CA LEU A 47 -12.52 -0.01 -11.37
C LEU A 47 -13.94 -0.51 -11.62
N GLN A 48 -14.19 -1.01 -12.82
CA GLN A 48 -15.39 -1.82 -13.08
C GLN A 48 -15.35 -3.11 -12.25
N ASN A 49 -16.50 -3.72 -12.03
CA ASN A 49 -16.54 -5.06 -11.42
C ASN A 49 -15.71 -6.05 -12.27
N GLN A 50 -14.87 -6.85 -11.61
CA GLN A 50 -13.87 -7.77 -12.18
C GLN A 50 -12.72 -7.10 -12.95
N GLU A 51 -12.61 -5.77 -12.95
CA GLU A 51 -11.44 -5.11 -13.52
C GLU A 51 -10.23 -5.30 -12.60
N LEU A 52 -9.12 -5.75 -13.19
CA LEU A 52 -7.81 -5.78 -12.57
C LEU A 52 -7.04 -4.49 -12.90
N TRP A 53 -6.54 -3.85 -11.85
CA TRP A 53 -5.59 -2.76 -11.94
C TRP A 53 -4.24 -3.19 -11.40
N GLU A 54 -3.26 -3.25 -12.31
CA GLU A 54 -1.87 -3.49 -11.97
C GLU A 54 -1.07 -2.20 -12.06
N MET A 55 -0.17 -2.00 -11.11
CA MET A 55 0.75 -0.87 -11.11
C MET A 55 2.08 -1.26 -10.50
N MET A 56 3.15 -0.66 -11.03
CA MET A 56 4.48 -0.80 -10.46
C MET A 56 4.72 0.30 -9.43
N VAL A 57 5.19 -0.10 -8.25
CA VAL A 57 5.53 0.80 -7.15
C VAL A 57 7.02 0.71 -6.88
N THR A 58 7.70 1.86 -6.92
CA THR A 58 9.12 1.97 -6.58
C THR A 58 9.27 2.39 -5.13
N THR A 59 10.07 1.65 -4.37
CA THR A 59 10.38 1.97 -2.97
C THR A 59 11.88 2.15 -2.80
N THR A 60 12.29 3.17 -2.06
CA THR A 60 13.70 3.43 -1.73
C THR A 60 13.90 3.44 -0.23
N ILE A 61 14.76 2.55 0.26
CA ILE A 61 15.18 2.46 1.66
C ILE A 61 16.66 2.80 1.76
N SER A 62 16.96 3.94 2.37
CA SER A 62 18.32 4.49 2.40
C SER A 62 19.23 3.88 3.47
N ASN A 63 18.65 3.39 4.57
CA ASN A 63 19.41 2.91 5.71
C ASN A 63 19.21 1.40 5.91
N PRO A 64 20.24 0.66 6.36
CA PRO A 64 20.07 -0.71 6.82
C PRO A 64 19.07 -0.82 7.97
N GLY A 65 18.48 -2.00 8.12
CA GLY A 65 17.53 -2.33 9.16
C GLY A 65 16.39 -3.21 8.67
N ASN A 66 15.50 -3.54 9.59
CA ASN A 66 14.25 -4.25 9.31
C ASN A 66 13.13 -3.24 9.13
N TYR A 67 12.36 -3.41 8.07
CA TYR A 67 11.26 -2.54 7.67
C TYR A 67 10.03 -3.38 7.35
N SER A 68 8.86 -2.78 7.54
CA SER A 68 7.60 -3.26 6.99
C SER A 68 7.12 -2.28 5.94
N LEU A 69 6.96 -2.77 4.71
CA LEU A 69 6.28 -2.05 3.63
C LEU A 69 4.82 -2.51 3.61
N VAL A 70 3.91 -1.55 3.77
CA VAL A 70 2.47 -1.81 3.89
C VAL A 70 1.73 -1.11 2.76
N PHE A 71 0.80 -1.82 2.15
CA PHE A 71 -0.18 -1.29 1.23
C PHE A 71 -1.56 -1.41 1.88
N GLU A 72 -2.20 -0.29 2.16
CA GLU A 72 -3.57 -0.22 2.67
C GLU A 72 -4.52 0.18 1.56
N LEU A 73 -5.57 -0.61 1.34
CA LEU A 73 -6.60 -0.37 0.34
C LEU A 73 -7.83 0.24 0.99
N TYR A 74 -8.29 1.36 0.44
CA TYR A 74 -9.49 2.07 0.89
C TYR A 74 -10.50 2.21 -0.23
N LEU A 75 -11.77 2.33 0.15
CA LEU A 75 -12.85 2.76 -0.73
C LEU A 75 -12.95 4.29 -0.71
N LYS A 76 -13.17 4.84 -1.90
CA LYS A 76 -13.57 6.24 -2.09
C LYS A 76 -14.99 6.31 -2.66
N GLU A 77 -15.78 7.24 -2.14
CA GLU A 77 -17.07 7.63 -2.70
C GLU A 77 -17.00 9.10 -3.10
N ASN A 78 -17.50 9.45 -4.29
CA ASN A 78 -17.49 10.83 -4.80
C ASN A 78 -16.11 11.52 -4.80
N GLY A 79 -15.02 10.74 -4.95
CA GLY A 79 -13.64 11.24 -4.94
C GLY A 79 -13.04 11.45 -3.56
N GLU A 80 -13.83 11.36 -2.50
CA GLU A 80 -13.40 11.45 -1.11
C GLU A 80 -13.32 10.07 -0.46
N ARG A 81 -12.48 9.93 0.56
CA ARG A 81 -12.48 8.72 1.38
C ARG A 81 -13.81 8.69 2.13
N VAL A 82 -14.50 7.55 2.08
CA VAL A 82 -15.78 7.38 2.78
C VAL A 82 -15.57 7.73 4.27
N GLU A 83 -16.37 8.64 4.80
CA GLU A 83 -16.16 9.28 6.11
C GLU A 83 -16.07 8.27 7.27
N ASN A 84 -16.70 7.10 7.10
CA ASN A 84 -16.69 5.98 8.06
C ASN A 84 -15.68 4.86 7.72
N ASN A 85 -14.89 5.02 6.65
CA ASN A 85 -13.89 4.03 6.22
C ASN A 85 -12.53 4.35 6.87
N THR A 86 -12.53 4.35 8.20
CA THR A 86 -11.34 4.55 9.03
C THR A 86 -10.38 3.36 8.94
N GLU A 87 -10.90 2.18 8.58
CA GLU A 87 -10.12 0.96 8.38
C GLU A 87 -9.93 0.66 6.89
N PRO A 88 -8.81 0.05 6.49
CA PRO A 88 -8.62 -0.41 5.12
C PRO A 88 -9.53 -1.61 4.85
N VAL A 89 -10.12 -1.67 3.66
CA VAL A 89 -10.92 -2.82 3.22
C VAL A 89 -10.05 -4.04 2.91
N ASN A 90 -8.77 -3.82 2.62
CA ASN A 90 -7.76 -4.87 2.52
C ASN A 90 -6.36 -4.28 2.76
N TYR A 91 -5.39 -5.12 3.11
CA TYR A 91 -4.00 -4.69 3.23
C TYR A 91 -3.02 -5.80 2.85
N VAL A 92 -1.82 -5.40 2.43
CA VAL A 92 -0.69 -6.28 2.19
C VAL A 92 0.51 -5.76 2.96
N LEU A 93 1.25 -6.67 3.59
CA LEU A 93 2.47 -6.37 4.34
C LEU A 93 3.63 -7.19 3.79
N LEU A 94 4.76 -6.53 3.53
CA LEU A 94 6.02 -7.15 3.18
C LEU A 94 7.07 -6.78 4.24
N ASN A 95 7.67 -7.80 4.85
CA ASN A 95 8.83 -7.62 5.72
C ASN A 95 10.09 -7.56 4.86
N ILE A 96 10.88 -6.50 5.04
CA ILE A 96 12.07 -6.21 4.24
C ILE A 96 13.24 -6.03 5.19
N GLN A 97 14.27 -6.86 5.01
CA GLN A 97 15.56 -6.67 5.63
C GLN A 97 16.49 -5.98 4.62
N VAL A 98 17.12 -4.90 5.07
CA VAL A 98 18.13 -4.18 4.30
C VAL A 98 19.45 -4.27 5.05
N ASP A 99 20.44 -4.92 4.44
CA ASP A 99 21.77 -5.06 5.04
C ASP A 99 22.75 -4.00 4.51
N TYR A 100 23.86 -3.81 5.23
CA TYR A 100 24.99 -3.06 4.70
C TYR A 100 25.50 -3.77 3.44
N GLN A 101 25.71 -3.00 2.38
CA GLN A 101 26.48 -3.49 1.24
C GLN A 101 27.93 -3.60 1.72
N ASN A 102 28.40 -4.82 2.02
CA ASN A 102 29.82 -5.05 2.19
C ASN A 102 30.47 -4.73 0.84
N GLN A 103 31.22 -3.63 0.77
CA GLN A 103 32.13 -3.39 -0.32
C GLN A 103 33.40 -4.17 0.00
N ASP A 104 33.53 -5.36 -0.60
CA ASP A 104 34.81 -6.05 -0.72
C ASP A 104 35.75 -5.30 -1.68
#